data_AF-A0A970LW51-F1
#
_entry.id   AF-A0A970LW51-F1
#
_cell.length_a   1.000
_cell.length_b   1.000
_cell.length_c   1.000
_cell.angle_alpha   90.00
_cell.angle_beta   90.00
_cell.angle_gamma   90.00
#
_symmetry.space_group_name_H-M   'P 1'
#
loop_
_entity.id
_entity.type
_entity.pdbx_description
1 polymer ?
#
loop_
_entity_poly.entity_id
_entity_poly.type
_entity_poly.pdbx_seq_one_letter_code
_entity_poly.pdbx_strand_id
1 'polypeptide(L)'
;MKKVICVMFVFLLASLALINTLPGQRARADGNIVLGVNDINKSGGEGHSLILTPSYAKTLAGISHGFRWWRSATFEWSDADEAYIVRSVNLTADGTNDKQHYIPENGFVLAVNIGNDYGNVNYINELSSDCYANLAKIAVGDKAYLSGIDIASGTVDVSAGDYYKDGFVSNAKIYIGERPSGVEIYTPDTSAPRLGEVSVAVKTKVAISEGIVINWAEAENAEYYILNVNTSTTIEDGTLIVNNLKVTETAYTIPSDKLMAGGKYTVSVAAYGEGYRSSFNSRKTVSVLSDNAANSKFKDKTVVAFGDSITYIPGWVTMLSGELGTDVINAGVGGDKTTEALARIDRDVIDKNPDIVIILFGMNDQAIYMPTGKSLVEKEQYRENFRTIIEKLHQSGAEVVLLTGNNVCTDSGYYKAGQYDLDYGTGKLSEYYDILRELAGEYNLNIIDMNKRIADEGIADRSICASGDGIHLSNEGKAKFAQWIAEYMYNEFFEGGYSDPSETSEEESSEESEESDETSETANSAASDESKDWVIGEESEEEDESNESASSAEKSEDRPATLRDKIIVFVIAVGILGLLAFLCFGKPKKNKKE
;
A
#
# COMPACT_ATOMS: atom_id res chain seq x y z
N MET A 1 -51.66 5.89 60.34
CA MET A 1 -52.27 7.18 59.95
C MET A 1 -51.28 7.87 59.03
N LYS A 2 -51.62 8.16 57.76
CA LYS A 2 -52.19 9.45 57.30
C LYS A 2 -51.29 10.63 57.75
N LYS A 3 -50.59 11.40 56.89
CA LYS A 3 -51.02 12.06 55.62
C LYS A 3 -49.74 12.50 54.82
N VAL A 4 -49.63 12.34 53.48
CA VAL A 4 -50.12 13.25 52.37
C VAL A 4 -49.21 14.50 52.23
N ILE A 5 -48.67 14.91 51.06
CA ILE A 5 -48.94 14.58 49.64
C ILE A 5 -47.68 14.78 48.73
N CYS A 6 -47.64 14.19 47.53
CA CYS A 6 -46.60 14.39 46.50
C CYS A 6 -46.71 15.74 45.75
N VAL A 7 -45.68 16.15 44.98
CA VAL A 7 -45.77 16.54 43.54
C VAL A 7 -44.44 17.08 43.00
N MET A 8 -43.97 16.49 41.88
CA MET A 8 -43.02 16.97 40.85
C MET A 8 -41.61 17.48 41.21
N PHE A 9 -40.59 16.72 40.79
CA PHE A 9 -39.48 17.09 39.86
C PHE A 9 -38.64 15.80 39.62
N VAL A 10 -38.96 15.01 38.59
CA VAL A 10 -38.33 14.99 37.26
C VAL A 10 -36.85 14.54 37.27
N PHE A 11 -36.66 13.30 36.80
CA PHE A 11 -35.45 12.68 36.22
C PHE A 11 -34.08 13.36 36.44
N LEU A 12 -33.29 12.79 37.36
CA LEU A 12 -31.82 12.86 37.28
C LEU A 12 -31.31 11.62 36.50
N LEU A 13 -31.45 11.65 35.17
CA LEU A 13 -30.75 10.70 34.31
C LEU A 13 -29.27 11.09 34.25
N ALA A 14 -28.38 10.13 34.52
CA ALA A 14 -26.95 10.32 34.43
C ALA A 14 -26.51 10.46 32.97
N SER A 15 -26.56 11.69 32.44
CA SER A 15 -25.85 12.05 31.22
C SER A 15 -24.35 12.10 31.51
N LEU A 16 -23.69 10.95 31.52
CA LEU A 16 -22.30 10.93 31.07
C LEU A 16 -22.31 11.49 29.65
N ALA A 17 -21.74 12.68 29.49
CA ALA A 17 -21.40 13.16 28.17
C ALA A 17 -20.37 12.17 27.60
N LEU A 18 -20.78 11.33 26.65
CA LEU A 18 -19.85 10.76 25.70
C LEU A 18 -19.19 11.95 25.00
N ILE A 19 -17.97 12.26 25.42
CA ILE A 19 -17.08 13.08 24.62
C ILE A 19 -16.76 12.22 23.40
N ASN A 20 -17.46 12.49 22.31
CA ASN A 20 -17.05 12.02 20.99
C ASN A 20 -15.69 12.66 20.70
N THR A 21 -14.62 11.99 21.09
CA THR A 21 -13.27 12.31 20.63
C THR A 21 -13.23 12.07 19.14
N LEU A 22 -13.35 13.14 18.37
CA LEU A 22 -13.09 13.11 16.93
C LEU A 22 -11.71 12.48 16.70
N PRO A 23 -11.58 11.52 15.77
CA PRO A 23 -10.27 10.97 15.43
C PRO A 23 -9.44 12.08 14.74
N GLY A 24 -8.44 12.63 15.44
CA GLY A 24 -7.57 13.67 14.87
C GLY A 24 -6.55 14.27 15.83
N GLN A 25 -6.93 14.62 17.06
CA GLN A 25 -6.02 15.33 17.98
C GLN A 25 -5.11 14.37 18.77
N ARG A 26 -3.99 13.98 18.15
CA ARG A 26 -2.78 13.63 18.90
C ARG A 26 -2.23 14.91 19.54
N ALA A 27 -1.98 14.88 20.86
CA ALA A 27 -1.26 15.96 21.52
C ALA A 27 0.16 16.07 20.91
N ARG A 28 0.47 17.23 20.32
CA ARG A 28 1.80 17.52 19.75
C ARG A 28 2.73 18.03 20.85
N ALA A 29 3.99 17.59 20.81
CA ALA A 29 5.05 18.20 21.61
C ALA A 29 5.39 19.59 21.06
N ASP A 30 5.82 20.48 21.95
CA ASP A 30 5.86 21.94 21.77
C ASP A 30 6.43 22.44 20.42
N GLY A 31 5.64 23.24 19.70
CA GLY A 31 6.05 24.02 18.52
C GLY A 31 5.24 23.74 17.25
N ASN A 32 5.12 24.75 16.39
CA ASN A 32 4.59 24.59 15.03
C ASN A 32 5.54 23.73 14.19
N ILE A 33 4.99 22.80 13.41
CA ILE A 33 5.76 22.12 12.35
C ILE A 33 5.93 23.12 11.20
N VAL A 34 7.14 23.26 10.68
CA VAL A 34 7.45 24.20 9.58
C VAL A 34 7.92 23.42 8.35
N LEU A 35 7.28 23.70 7.22
CA LEU A 35 7.63 23.15 5.91
C LEU A 35 8.25 24.29 5.09
N GLY A 36 9.55 24.18 4.76
CA GLY A 36 10.24 25.16 3.93
C GLY A 36 9.94 24.92 2.45
N VAL A 37 9.81 26.00 1.67
CA VAL A 37 9.53 25.95 0.22
C VAL A 37 10.68 26.66 -0.51
N ASN A 38 11.14 26.14 -1.64
CA ASN A 38 12.20 26.75 -2.45
C ASN A 38 11.79 27.07 -3.90
N ASP A 39 10.60 26.65 -4.35
CA ASP A 39 10.11 26.95 -5.69
C ASP A 39 8.57 26.86 -5.78
N ILE A 40 7.99 27.33 -6.90
CA ILE A 40 6.55 27.30 -7.15
C ILE A 40 6.23 27.22 -8.65
N ASN A 41 5.21 26.45 -9.03
CA ASN A 41 4.70 26.32 -10.40
C ASN A 41 5.78 25.96 -11.44
N LYS A 42 6.61 24.97 -11.11
CA LYS A 42 7.76 24.56 -11.92
C LYS A 42 7.79 23.05 -12.14
N SER A 43 8.36 22.63 -13.27
CA SER A 43 8.71 21.22 -13.47
C SER A 43 9.80 20.85 -12.46
N GLY A 44 9.48 19.94 -11.54
CA GLY A 44 10.35 19.62 -10.41
C GLY A 44 11.72 19.05 -10.79
N GLY A 45 12.62 19.06 -9.81
CA GLY A 45 13.96 18.47 -9.90
C GLY A 45 14.42 17.99 -8.52
N GLU A 46 15.55 17.29 -8.49
CA GLU A 46 16.15 16.77 -7.26
C GLU A 46 16.39 17.90 -6.23
N GLY A 47 16.08 17.66 -4.95
CA GLY A 47 16.33 18.61 -3.87
C GLY A 47 15.30 19.73 -3.73
N HIS A 48 14.19 19.68 -4.46
CA HIS A 48 13.13 20.69 -4.34
C HIS A 48 12.09 20.38 -3.25
N SER A 49 11.59 21.47 -2.67
CA SER A 49 10.35 21.51 -1.89
C SER A 49 9.50 22.61 -2.52
N LEU A 50 8.54 22.24 -3.36
CA LEU A 50 7.85 23.19 -4.24
C LEU A 50 6.33 23.14 -4.12
N ILE A 51 5.70 24.26 -4.46
CA ILE A 51 4.24 24.40 -4.51
C ILE A 51 3.76 24.28 -5.97
N LEU A 52 2.65 23.58 -6.18
CA LEU A 52 1.92 23.51 -7.44
C LEU A 52 0.52 24.07 -7.24
N THR A 53 0.14 25.03 -8.06
CA THR A 53 -1.17 25.72 -7.99
C THR A 53 -1.99 25.46 -9.26
N PRO A 54 -3.30 25.75 -9.27
CA PRO A 54 -4.17 25.54 -10.43
C PRO A 54 -3.77 26.30 -11.70
N SER A 55 -2.98 27.38 -11.59
CA SER A 55 -2.45 28.11 -12.74
C SER A 55 -1.33 27.35 -13.47
N TYR A 56 -0.73 26.34 -12.83
CA TYR A 56 0.28 25.46 -13.43
C TYR A 56 -0.36 24.20 -14.01
N ALA A 57 -1.20 23.51 -13.22
CA ALA A 57 -1.91 22.31 -13.66
C ALA A 57 -3.18 22.06 -12.83
N LYS A 58 -4.17 21.36 -13.41
CA LYS A 58 -5.37 20.91 -12.69
C LYS A 58 -5.12 19.67 -11.83
N THR A 59 -4.13 18.86 -12.21
CA THR A 59 -3.67 17.67 -11.47
C THR A 59 -2.18 17.47 -11.67
N LEU A 60 -1.57 16.62 -10.84
CA LEU A 60 -0.19 16.18 -11.03
C LEU A 60 -0.05 15.08 -12.11
N ALA A 61 -1.15 14.48 -12.54
CA ALA A 61 -1.15 13.44 -13.57
C ALA A 61 -0.70 14.02 -14.93
N GLY A 62 0.28 13.37 -15.57
CA GLY A 62 0.82 13.79 -16.87
C GLY A 62 1.91 14.87 -16.81
N ILE A 63 2.30 15.34 -15.62
CA ILE A 63 3.47 16.22 -15.46
C ILE A 63 4.75 15.38 -15.63
N SER A 64 5.64 15.83 -16.52
CA SER A 64 6.87 15.12 -16.87
C SER A 64 7.70 14.74 -15.63
N HIS A 65 8.16 13.48 -15.57
CA HIS A 65 8.89 12.85 -14.45
C HIS A 65 8.08 12.60 -13.14
N GLY A 66 6.78 12.93 -13.09
CA GLY A 66 5.78 12.13 -12.37
C GLY A 66 5.78 12.09 -10.83
N PHE A 67 6.70 12.79 -10.15
CA PHE A 67 6.76 12.90 -8.67
C PHE A 67 6.86 11.54 -7.92
N ARG A 68 7.29 10.45 -8.57
CA ARG A 68 7.33 9.10 -7.96
C ARG A 68 8.19 9.02 -6.69
N TRP A 69 9.34 9.68 -6.72
CA TRP A 69 10.32 9.79 -5.63
C TRP A 69 10.05 10.97 -4.66
N TRP A 70 8.83 11.51 -4.68
CA TRP A 70 8.46 12.70 -3.93
C TRP A 70 7.34 12.35 -2.95
N ARG A 71 7.36 13.01 -1.80
CA ARG A 71 6.20 13.09 -0.91
C ARG A 71 5.35 14.29 -1.30
N SER A 72 4.06 14.24 -1.00
CA SER A 72 3.13 15.31 -1.36
C SER A 72 2.01 15.49 -0.35
N ALA A 73 1.42 16.69 -0.32
CA ALA A 73 0.20 16.97 0.43
C ALA A 73 -0.65 18.03 -0.28
N THR A 74 -1.97 17.82 -0.30
CA THR A 74 -2.94 18.77 -0.86
C THR A 74 -3.48 19.68 0.24
N PHE A 75 -3.54 20.98 -0.05
CA PHE A 75 -4.01 22.03 0.85
C PHE A 75 -5.14 22.82 0.19
N GLU A 76 -6.14 23.23 0.97
CA GLU A 76 -7.33 23.94 0.48
C GLU A 76 -7.76 25.04 1.45
N TRP A 77 -8.11 26.23 0.96
CA TRP A 77 -8.44 27.37 1.82
C TRP A 77 -9.83 27.23 2.47
N SER A 78 -9.90 27.35 3.80
CA SER A 78 -11.14 27.43 4.59
C SER A 78 -11.41 28.87 5.01
N ASP A 79 -12.52 29.44 4.55
CA ASP A 79 -12.96 30.78 4.98
C ASP A 79 -13.38 30.80 6.47
N ALA A 80 -13.83 29.67 7.02
CA ALA A 80 -14.27 29.56 8.41
C ALA A 80 -13.11 29.44 9.42
N ASP A 81 -11.97 28.92 8.97
CA ASP A 81 -10.77 28.73 9.80
C ASP A 81 -9.71 29.81 9.60
N GLU A 82 -9.88 30.67 8.58
CA GLU A 82 -8.90 31.65 8.08
C GLU A 82 -7.51 31.04 7.86
N ALA A 83 -7.51 29.81 7.31
CA ALA A 83 -6.33 28.96 7.13
C ALA A 83 -6.49 28.02 5.93
N TYR A 84 -5.36 27.54 5.41
CA TYR A 84 -5.37 26.35 4.56
C TYR A 84 -5.55 25.10 5.42
N ILE A 85 -6.30 24.12 4.92
CA ILE A 85 -6.54 22.84 5.59
C ILE A 85 -5.85 21.73 4.80
N VAL A 86 -5.09 20.87 5.49
CA VAL A 86 -4.50 19.66 4.89
C VAL A 86 -5.62 18.70 4.50
N ARG A 87 -5.75 18.40 3.21
CA ARG A 87 -6.82 17.54 2.66
C ARG A 87 -6.37 16.09 2.47
N SER A 88 -5.13 15.89 2.04
CA SER A 88 -4.48 14.57 1.97
C SER A 88 -2.97 14.68 2.07
N VAL A 89 -2.32 13.57 2.44
CA VAL A 89 -0.87 13.42 2.57
C VAL A 89 -0.49 12.11 1.90
N ASN A 90 0.61 12.11 1.16
CA ASN A 90 1.21 10.91 0.57
C ASN A 90 2.72 10.93 0.91
N LEU A 91 3.15 9.95 1.71
CA LEU A 91 4.50 9.80 2.23
C LEU A 91 5.31 8.75 1.44
N THR A 92 4.67 8.01 0.54
CA THR A 92 5.25 7.00 -0.34
C THR A 92 6.14 7.65 -1.40
N ALA A 93 7.43 7.37 -1.37
CA ALA A 93 8.44 7.98 -2.24
C ALA A 93 9.46 6.91 -2.69
N ASP A 94 8.95 5.87 -3.36
CA ASP A 94 9.66 4.63 -3.68
C ASP A 94 9.92 4.44 -5.19
N GLY A 95 9.57 5.43 -6.02
CA GLY A 95 9.75 5.36 -7.46
C GLY A 95 8.69 4.56 -8.22
N THR A 96 7.74 3.92 -7.53
CA THR A 96 6.81 2.98 -8.15
C THR A 96 5.61 3.66 -8.82
N ASN A 97 4.99 4.63 -8.14
CA ASN A 97 3.71 5.22 -8.52
C ASN A 97 3.78 6.74 -8.67
N ASP A 98 3.26 7.25 -9.78
CA ASP A 98 3.13 8.69 -10.04
C ASP A 98 2.17 9.33 -9.05
N LYS A 99 2.49 10.54 -8.57
CA LYS A 99 1.55 11.32 -7.74
C LYS A 99 0.52 11.98 -8.65
N GLN A 100 -0.76 11.75 -8.36
CA GLN A 100 -1.87 12.19 -9.22
C GLN A 100 -2.91 13.02 -8.44
N HIS A 101 -2.44 13.84 -7.49
CA HIS A 101 -3.33 14.75 -6.75
C HIS A 101 -4.06 15.69 -7.71
N TYR A 102 -5.36 15.91 -7.46
CA TYR A 102 -6.09 17.07 -7.96
C TYR A 102 -5.65 18.32 -7.16
N ILE A 103 -5.58 19.47 -7.84
CA ILE A 103 -5.25 20.76 -7.21
C ILE A 103 -6.54 21.58 -7.08
N PRO A 104 -7.05 21.85 -5.86
CA PRO A 104 -8.24 22.68 -5.65
C PRO A 104 -8.04 24.10 -6.18
N GLU A 105 -9.08 24.72 -6.75
CA GLU A 105 -9.02 26.05 -7.40
C GLU A 105 -8.44 27.16 -6.50
N ASN A 106 -8.72 27.11 -5.19
CA ASN A 106 -8.21 28.04 -4.18
C ASN A 106 -7.14 27.40 -3.27
N GLY A 107 -6.63 26.24 -3.66
CA GLY A 107 -5.68 25.43 -2.92
C GLY A 107 -4.35 25.29 -3.64
N PHE A 108 -3.54 24.35 -3.16
CA PHE A 108 -2.26 23.98 -3.77
C PHE A 108 -1.84 22.56 -3.36
N VAL A 109 -0.85 22.02 -4.07
CA VAL A 109 -0.16 20.79 -3.66
C VAL A 109 1.29 21.16 -3.34
N LEU A 110 1.75 20.79 -2.15
CA LEU A 110 3.17 20.76 -1.81
C LEU A 110 3.75 19.43 -2.31
N ALA A 111 4.89 19.47 -3.01
CA ALA A 111 5.65 18.30 -3.41
C ALA A 111 7.11 18.45 -2.94
N VAL A 112 7.65 17.42 -2.30
CA VAL A 112 8.99 17.45 -1.67
C VAL A 112 9.83 16.22 -2.03
N ASN A 113 11.07 16.45 -2.43
CA ASN A 113 12.10 15.44 -2.66
C ASN A 113 13.43 15.89 -2.02
N ILE A 114 14.16 14.95 -1.42
CA ILE A 114 15.41 15.22 -0.68
C ILE A 114 16.55 15.64 -1.63
N GLY A 115 16.56 15.10 -2.84
CA GLY A 115 17.63 15.19 -3.81
C GLY A 115 18.59 14.01 -3.77
N ASN A 116 19.41 13.90 -4.81
CA ASN A 116 20.53 12.98 -4.90
C ASN A 116 21.76 13.70 -5.49
N ASP A 117 22.90 13.00 -5.54
CA ASP A 117 24.07 13.44 -6.29
C ASP A 117 23.88 13.07 -7.77
N TYR A 118 23.82 14.06 -8.66
CA TYR A 118 23.73 13.82 -10.11
C TYR A 118 24.87 14.52 -10.86
N GLY A 119 25.77 13.71 -11.43
CA GLY A 119 26.99 14.19 -12.06
C GLY A 119 27.95 14.81 -11.05
N ASN A 120 28.20 16.12 -11.19
CA ASN A 120 29.07 16.90 -10.29
C ASN A 120 28.29 17.84 -9.36
N VAL A 121 26.97 17.66 -9.24
CA VAL A 121 26.09 18.49 -8.40
C VAL A 121 25.44 17.63 -7.33
N ASN A 122 25.60 18.06 -6.07
CA ASN A 122 24.82 17.56 -4.95
C ASN A 122 23.56 18.43 -4.83
N TYR A 123 22.39 17.83 -5.00
CA TYR A 123 21.10 18.54 -4.87
C TYR A 123 20.54 18.50 -3.43
N ILE A 124 21.12 17.69 -2.55
CA ILE A 124 20.68 17.53 -1.16
C ILE A 124 20.94 18.82 -0.39
N ASN A 125 19.88 19.38 0.20
CA ASN A 125 19.92 20.58 1.01
C ASN A 125 19.06 20.43 2.28
N GLU A 126 19.38 21.22 3.30
CA GLU A 126 18.70 21.17 4.61
C GLU A 126 17.21 21.51 4.50
N LEU A 127 16.84 22.50 3.68
CA LEU A 127 15.45 22.94 3.50
C LEU A 127 14.53 21.83 2.98
N SER A 128 14.92 21.13 1.90
CA SER A 128 14.11 20.04 1.35
C SER A 128 14.11 18.82 2.27
N SER A 129 15.25 18.50 2.90
CA SER A 129 15.39 17.39 3.85
C SER A 129 14.51 17.56 5.08
N ASP A 130 14.54 18.75 5.70
CA ASP A 130 13.71 19.09 6.85
C ASP A 130 12.22 19.13 6.48
N CYS A 131 11.88 19.71 5.33
CA CYS A 131 10.51 19.70 4.83
C CYS A 131 9.99 18.27 4.64
N TYR A 132 10.80 17.40 4.01
CA TYR A 132 10.46 16.00 3.76
C TYR A 132 10.27 15.20 5.07
N ALA A 133 11.10 15.46 6.08
CA ALA A 133 10.99 14.86 7.41
C ALA A 133 9.80 15.43 8.22
N ASN A 134 9.50 16.71 8.08
CA ASN A 134 8.39 17.39 8.75
C ASN A 134 7.03 17.05 8.14
N LEU A 135 6.97 16.77 6.83
CA LEU A 135 5.75 16.34 6.15
C LEU A 135 5.21 15.01 6.70
N ALA A 136 6.09 14.13 7.20
CA ALA A 136 5.66 12.90 7.89
C ALA A 136 5.02 13.13 9.28
N LYS A 137 4.94 14.38 9.76
CA LYS A 137 4.40 14.77 11.07
C LYS A 137 3.05 15.50 10.97
N ILE A 138 2.60 15.84 9.75
CA ILE A 138 1.31 16.49 9.49
C ILE A 138 0.19 15.46 9.31
N ALA A 139 -1.05 15.88 9.49
CA ALA A 139 -2.25 15.06 9.40
C ALA A 139 -3.37 15.78 8.63
N VAL A 140 -4.28 15.01 8.04
CA VAL A 140 -5.49 15.57 7.42
C VAL A 140 -6.32 16.32 8.47
N GLY A 141 -6.79 17.52 8.12
CA GLY A 141 -7.49 18.42 9.02
C GLY A 141 -6.59 19.42 9.76
N ASP A 142 -5.26 19.31 9.65
CA ASP A 142 -4.36 20.34 10.17
C ASP A 142 -4.57 21.70 9.49
N LYS A 143 -4.46 22.77 10.27
CA LYS A 143 -4.40 24.15 9.77
C LYS A 143 -2.98 24.50 9.32
N ALA A 144 -2.88 25.25 8.24
CA ALA A 144 -1.65 25.66 7.57
C ALA A 144 -1.68 27.16 7.23
N TYR A 145 -0.58 27.86 7.52
CA TYR A 145 -0.42 29.30 7.32
C TYR A 145 0.86 29.58 6.51
N LEU A 146 0.73 30.38 5.45
CA LEU A 146 1.79 30.61 4.47
C LEU A 146 2.47 31.96 4.72
N SER A 147 3.80 31.98 4.79
CA SER A 147 4.64 33.17 4.95
C SER A 147 5.66 33.21 3.82
N GLY A 148 5.93 34.38 3.23
CA GLY A 148 6.88 34.49 2.11
C GLY A 148 6.48 33.67 0.87
N ILE A 149 5.19 33.41 0.69
CA ILE A 149 4.60 32.65 -0.42
C ILE A 149 3.38 33.44 -0.86
N ASP A 150 3.25 33.69 -2.16
CA ASP A 150 2.06 34.29 -2.75
C ASP A 150 1.52 33.34 -3.85
N ILE A 151 0.37 32.73 -3.55
CA ILE A 151 -0.28 31.71 -4.40
C ILE A 151 -0.87 32.33 -5.67
N ALA A 152 -1.34 33.58 -5.62
CA ALA A 152 -2.01 34.25 -6.74
C ALA A 152 -1.03 34.75 -7.82
N SER A 153 0.10 35.29 -7.39
CA SER A 153 1.21 35.71 -8.27
C SER A 153 2.11 34.54 -8.67
N GLY A 154 2.08 33.43 -7.91
CA GLY A 154 2.98 32.30 -8.10
C GLY A 154 4.42 32.65 -7.73
N THR A 155 4.64 33.27 -6.56
CA THR A 155 5.98 33.67 -6.09
C THR A 155 6.32 33.17 -4.69
N VAL A 156 7.62 33.04 -4.41
CA VAL A 156 8.19 32.65 -3.12
C VAL A 156 9.37 33.55 -2.78
N ASP A 157 9.51 33.93 -1.51
CA ASP A 157 10.61 34.77 -1.01
C ASP A 157 11.88 33.93 -0.82
N VAL A 158 12.73 33.96 -1.84
CA VAL A 158 14.00 33.25 -1.93
C VAL A 158 15.13 34.17 -2.40
N SER A 159 16.34 33.94 -1.91
CA SER A 159 17.55 34.61 -2.39
C SER A 159 17.87 34.25 -3.84
N ALA A 160 18.51 35.16 -4.58
CA ALA A 160 19.07 34.84 -5.88
C ALA A 160 20.21 33.81 -5.78
N GLY A 161 20.19 32.80 -6.65
CA GLY A 161 21.17 31.72 -6.69
C GLY A 161 20.52 30.37 -7.00
N ASP A 162 21.33 29.31 -7.03
CA ASP A 162 20.81 27.95 -7.14
C ASP A 162 20.45 27.41 -5.75
N TYR A 163 19.26 26.79 -5.62
CA TYR A 163 18.71 26.32 -4.33
C TYR A 163 19.55 25.26 -3.60
N TYR A 164 20.44 24.58 -4.32
CA TYR A 164 21.33 23.54 -3.81
C TYR A 164 22.74 24.05 -3.44
N LYS A 165 22.99 25.37 -3.46
CA LYS A 165 24.28 25.97 -3.12
C LYS A 165 24.29 26.63 -1.75
N ASP A 166 25.46 26.58 -1.10
CA ASP A 166 25.74 27.31 0.13
C ASP A 166 25.36 28.80 0.00
N GLY A 167 24.61 29.30 0.99
CA GLY A 167 24.14 30.69 1.03
C GLY A 167 22.81 30.95 0.34
N PHE A 168 22.17 29.95 -0.28
CA PHE A 168 20.76 30.05 -0.64
C PHE A 168 19.90 30.14 0.63
N VAL A 169 18.97 31.09 0.65
CA VAL A 169 18.03 31.34 1.75
C VAL A 169 16.62 31.35 1.19
N SER A 170 15.71 30.67 1.89
CA SER A 170 14.28 30.83 1.68
C SER A 170 13.60 31.29 2.97
N ASN A 171 12.78 32.32 2.84
CA ASN A 171 11.83 32.74 3.87
C ASN A 171 10.43 32.14 3.66
N ALA A 172 10.22 31.48 2.51
CA ALA A 172 8.97 30.83 2.13
C ALA A 172 8.69 29.60 3.03
N LYS A 173 7.66 29.70 3.87
CA LYS A 173 7.36 28.74 4.94
C LYS A 173 5.86 28.47 5.04
N ILE A 174 5.51 27.21 5.25
CA ILE A 174 4.17 26.79 5.66
C ILE A 174 4.26 26.35 7.13
N TYR A 175 3.56 27.07 8.01
CA TYR A 175 3.44 26.74 9.43
C TYR A 175 2.19 25.89 9.65
N ILE A 176 2.36 24.73 10.28
CA ILE A 176 1.30 23.76 10.53
C ILE A 176 0.96 23.75 12.03
N GLY A 177 -0.32 23.84 12.35
CA GLY A 177 -0.83 23.91 13.73
C GLY A 177 -1.43 25.27 14.06
N GLU A 178 -0.75 26.06 14.89
CA GLU A 178 -1.23 27.37 15.33
C GLU A 178 -0.77 28.49 14.38
N ARG A 179 -1.53 29.59 14.32
CA ARG A 179 -1.14 30.76 13.52
C ARG A 179 0.10 31.41 14.15
N PRO A 180 1.23 31.57 13.43
CA PRO A 180 2.44 32.14 14.02
C PRO A 180 2.23 33.63 14.37
N SER A 181 2.73 34.04 15.54
CA SER A 181 2.65 35.42 16.00
C SER A 181 3.75 36.29 15.38
N GLY A 182 3.41 37.50 14.94
CA GLY A 182 4.37 38.47 14.39
C GLY A 182 4.91 38.14 13.01
N VAL A 183 4.32 37.16 12.31
CA VAL A 183 4.68 36.75 10.94
C VAL A 183 3.55 37.18 10.00
N GLU A 184 3.89 37.76 8.85
CA GLU A 184 2.92 38.08 7.80
C GLU A 184 2.44 36.79 7.12
N ILE A 185 1.13 36.62 7.05
CA ILE A 185 0.50 35.41 6.50
C ILE A 185 -0.32 35.74 5.27
N TYR A 186 0.00 35.07 4.16
CA TYR A 186 -0.76 35.13 2.93
C TYR A 186 -2.20 34.71 3.16
N THR A 187 -3.11 35.54 2.66
CA THR A 187 -4.56 35.32 2.68
C THR A 187 -5.03 35.46 1.23
N PRO A 188 -5.66 34.43 0.62
CA PRO A 188 -6.11 34.50 -0.76
C PRO A 188 -7.24 35.53 -0.91
N ASP A 189 -7.52 35.95 -2.15
CA ASP A 189 -8.67 36.82 -2.42
C ASP A 189 -9.98 36.11 -2.07
N THR A 190 -10.75 36.72 -1.16
CA THR A 190 -12.06 36.26 -0.72
C THR A 190 -13.20 37.22 -1.14
N SER A 191 -12.92 38.18 -2.05
CA SER A 191 -13.86 39.22 -2.47
C SER A 191 -15.13 38.69 -3.12
N ALA A 192 -15.01 37.65 -3.95
CA ALA A 192 -16.15 36.92 -4.50
C ALA A 192 -16.76 35.97 -3.45
N PRO A 193 -18.10 35.84 -3.38
CA PRO A 193 -18.76 34.87 -2.52
C PRO A 193 -18.34 33.44 -2.88
N ARG A 194 -18.28 32.54 -1.89
CA ARG A 194 -18.00 31.12 -2.11
C ARG A 194 -19.31 30.34 -2.23
N LEU A 195 -19.37 29.37 -3.15
CA LEU A 195 -20.46 28.40 -3.19
C LEU A 195 -20.45 27.49 -1.94
N GLY A 196 -21.63 27.02 -1.53
CA GLY A 196 -21.79 26.10 -0.41
C GLY A 196 -21.12 24.74 -0.66
N GLU A 197 -20.59 24.11 0.39
CA GLU A 197 -19.96 22.79 0.28
C GLU A 197 -20.95 21.74 -0.24
N VAL A 198 -20.50 20.93 -1.21
CA VAL A 198 -21.32 19.90 -1.85
C VAL A 198 -21.53 18.71 -0.90
N SER A 199 -22.76 18.52 -0.42
CA SER A 199 -23.10 17.38 0.44
C SER A 199 -23.18 16.07 -0.36
N VAL A 200 -22.03 15.41 -0.56
CA VAL A 200 -21.94 14.10 -1.23
C VAL A 200 -22.51 12.97 -0.37
N ALA A 201 -23.46 12.24 -0.94
CA ALA A 201 -24.04 11.00 -0.45
C ALA A 201 -23.51 9.81 -1.27
N VAL A 202 -22.73 8.95 -0.62
CA VAL A 202 -22.18 7.70 -1.18
C VAL A 202 -22.09 6.65 -0.07
N LYS A 203 -22.33 5.37 -0.39
CA LYS A 203 -22.17 4.26 0.56
C LYS A 203 -20.68 4.13 0.97
N THR A 204 -20.39 3.79 2.22
CA THR A 204 -19.01 3.59 2.71
C THR A 204 -18.41 2.23 2.32
N LYS A 205 -19.27 1.23 2.08
CA LYS A 205 -18.95 -0.07 1.50
C LYS A 205 -19.93 -0.35 0.35
N VAL A 206 -19.46 -0.81 -0.81
CA VAL A 206 -20.28 -1.20 -1.97
C VAL A 206 -19.82 -2.55 -2.50
N ALA A 207 -20.74 -3.36 -3.04
CA ALA A 207 -20.37 -4.53 -3.84
C ALA A 207 -19.89 -4.07 -5.22
N ILE A 208 -18.89 -4.73 -5.81
CA ILE A 208 -18.29 -4.31 -7.08
C ILE A 208 -19.31 -4.28 -8.22
N SER A 209 -20.28 -5.21 -8.25
CA SER A 209 -21.36 -5.22 -9.25
C SER A 209 -22.30 -4.01 -9.19
N GLU A 210 -22.43 -3.33 -8.04
CA GLU A 210 -23.22 -2.09 -7.94
C GLU A 210 -22.50 -0.87 -8.53
N GLY A 211 -21.17 -0.94 -8.67
CA GLY A 211 -20.33 0.23 -8.91
C GLY A 211 -20.30 1.20 -7.72
N ILE A 212 -19.69 2.37 -7.91
CA ILE A 212 -19.77 3.47 -6.93
C ILE A 212 -20.80 4.49 -7.43
N VAL A 213 -22.03 4.44 -6.90
CA VAL A 213 -23.08 5.43 -7.15
C VAL A 213 -22.90 6.63 -6.23
N ILE A 214 -22.54 7.78 -6.81
CA ILE A 214 -22.28 9.04 -6.12
C ILE A 214 -23.46 9.97 -6.39
N ASN A 215 -24.06 10.53 -5.35
CA ASN A 215 -25.11 11.56 -5.46
C ASN A 215 -24.73 12.78 -4.62
N TRP A 216 -25.24 13.95 -4.96
CA TRP A 216 -25.16 15.14 -4.10
C TRP A 216 -26.42 16.01 -4.23
N ALA A 217 -26.60 16.91 -3.26
CA ALA A 217 -27.58 17.97 -3.38
C ALA A 217 -27.07 19.08 -4.31
N GLU A 218 -27.98 19.72 -5.05
CA GLU A 218 -27.67 20.90 -5.85
C GLU A 218 -27.20 22.05 -4.92
N ALA A 219 -26.07 22.66 -5.25
CA ALA A 219 -25.56 23.82 -4.52
C ALA A 219 -26.13 25.11 -5.11
N GLU A 220 -26.62 26.01 -4.26
CA GLU A 220 -27.22 27.27 -4.70
C GLU A 220 -26.21 28.12 -5.50
N ASN A 221 -26.62 28.59 -6.69
CA ASN A 221 -25.78 29.30 -7.68
C ASN A 221 -24.67 28.47 -8.35
N ALA A 222 -24.67 27.14 -8.21
CA ALA A 222 -23.80 26.28 -9.00
C ALA A 222 -24.35 26.08 -10.42
N GLU A 223 -23.49 26.22 -11.42
CA GLU A 223 -23.76 25.89 -12.83
C GLU A 223 -23.28 24.49 -13.20
N TYR A 224 -22.20 24.03 -12.55
CA TYR A 224 -21.60 22.72 -12.79
C TYR A 224 -20.79 22.25 -11.60
N TYR A 225 -20.42 20.97 -11.63
CA TYR A 225 -19.58 20.32 -10.63
C TYR A 225 -18.33 19.76 -11.30
N ILE A 226 -17.22 19.73 -10.57
CA ILE A 226 -16.02 18.97 -10.92
C ILE A 226 -15.93 17.76 -9.98
N LEU A 227 -15.97 16.56 -10.56
CA LEU A 227 -15.77 15.29 -9.87
C LEU A 227 -14.33 14.79 -10.10
N ASN A 228 -13.67 14.42 -9.01
CA ASN A 228 -12.44 13.63 -9.02
C ASN A 228 -12.64 12.36 -8.20
N VAL A 229 -12.12 11.24 -8.68
CA VAL A 229 -12.07 9.99 -7.91
C VAL A 229 -10.70 9.37 -8.04
N ASN A 230 -10.06 9.15 -6.90
CA ASN A 230 -8.76 8.51 -6.78
C ASN A 230 -8.93 7.09 -6.22
N THR A 231 -8.07 6.15 -6.60
CA THR A 231 -7.73 5.05 -5.70
C THR A 231 -7.12 5.65 -4.42
N SER A 232 -7.25 4.97 -3.30
CA SER A 232 -6.74 5.45 -2.02
C SER A 232 -6.37 4.29 -1.11
N THR A 233 -5.45 4.53 -0.20
CA THR A 233 -5.22 3.63 0.94
C THR A 233 -6.11 4.08 2.11
N THR A 234 -5.85 3.61 3.32
CA THR A 234 -6.49 4.16 4.53
C THR A 234 -6.10 5.62 4.83
N ILE A 235 -5.03 6.15 4.21
CA ILE A 235 -4.48 7.48 4.53
C ILE A 235 -4.03 8.33 3.31
N GLU A 236 -3.74 7.73 2.16
CA GLU A 236 -3.17 8.44 0.99
C GLU A 236 -4.12 8.44 -0.23
N ASP A 237 -4.10 9.51 -1.02
CA ASP A 237 -4.65 9.51 -2.39
C ASP A 237 -3.63 8.90 -3.37
N GLY A 238 -4.13 8.05 -4.28
CA GLY A 238 -3.39 7.40 -5.36
C GLY A 238 -3.89 7.83 -6.75
N THR A 239 -3.84 6.90 -7.70
CA THR A 239 -4.19 7.07 -9.12
C THR A 239 -5.59 7.65 -9.34
N LEU A 240 -5.73 8.65 -10.21
CA LEU A 240 -7.04 9.16 -10.64
C LEU A 240 -7.71 8.17 -11.60
N ILE A 241 -8.89 7.67 -11.24
CA ILE A 241 -9.77 6.91 -12.14
C ILE A 241 -10.88 7.78 -12.76
N VAL A 242 -11.17 8.93 -12.14
CA VAL A 242 -11.97 10.02 -12.69
C VAL A 242 -11.20 11.32 -12.44
N ASN A 243 -10.82 12.04 -13.49
CA ASN A 243 -9.98 13.24 -13.43
C ASN A 243 -10.73 14.45 -13.99
N ASN A 244 -10.95 15.47 -13.15
CA ASN A 244 -11.58 16.75 -13.50
C ASN A 244 -12.86 16.62 -14.34
N LEU A 245 -13.71 15.63 -14.03
CA LEU A 245 -14.91 15.41 -14.81
C LEU A 245 -15.92 16.52 -14.51
N LYS A 246 -16.15 17.37 -15.51
CA LYS A 246 -17.20 18.39 -15.46
C LYS A 246 -18.56 17.76 -15.77
N VAL A 247 -19.50 17.91 -14.84
CA VAL A 247 -20.90 17.47 -14.97
C VAL A 247 -21.86 18.59 -14.58
N THR A 248 -23.07 18.57 -15.12
CA THR A 248 -24.17 19.48 -14.74
C THR A 248 -25.21 18.78 -13.86
N GLU A 249 -25.23 17.45 -13.93
CA GLU A 249 -26.02 16.53 -13.14
C GLU A 249 -25.52 16.46 -11.69
N THR A 250 -26.39 16.07 -10.76
CA THR A 250 -26.05 15.90 -9.34
C THR A 250 -25.80 14.44 -8.94
N ALA A 251 -25.49 13.58 -9.93
CA ALA A 251 -25.18 12.18 -9.71
C ALA A 251 -24.17 11.66 -10.76
N TYR A 252 -23.32 10.72 -10.35
CA TYR A 252 -22.40 10.01 -11.23
C TYR A 252 -22.16 8.58 -10.70
N THR A 253 -22.14 7.60 -11.60
CA THR A 253 -21.83 6.21 -11.25
C THR A 253 -20.49 5.83 -11.86
N ILE A 254 -19.58 5.34 -11.03
CA ILE A 254 -18.37 4.65 -11.51
C ILE A 254 -18.75 3.19 -11.80
N PRO A 255 -18.63 2.72 -13.05
CA PRO A 255 -18.92 1.33 -13.40
C PRO A 255 -17.88 0.35 -12.83
N SER A 256 -18.29 -0.91 -12.70
CA SER A 256 -17.52 -1.98 -12.06
C SER A 256 -16.18 -2.30 -12.75
N ASP A 257 -16.09 -2.11 -14.06
CA ASP A 257 -14.89 -2.31 -14.89
C ASP A 257 -13.75 -1.32 -14.58
N LYS A 258 -14.04 -0.23 -13.84
CA LYS A 258 -13.04 0.72 -13.33
C LYS A 258 -12.66 0.50 -11.86
N LEU A 259 -13.21 -0.54 -11.24
CA LEU A 259 -13.05 -0.84 -9.82
C LEU A 259 -12.31 -2.16 -9.62
N MET A 260 -11.77 -2.33 -8.41
CA MET A 260 -11.20 -3.59 -7.94
C MET A 260 -11.80 -3.91 -6.57
N ALA A 261 -12.15 -5.17 -6.33
CA ALA A 261 -12.55 -5.61 -5.01
C ALA A 261 -11.36 -5.48 -4.03
N GLY A 262 -11.65 -5.04 -2.80
CA GLY A 262 -10.64 -4.56 -1.85
C GLY A 262 -10.02 -3.20 -2.16
N GLY A 263 -10.33 -2.60 -3.31
CA GLY A 263 -9.98 -1.22 -3.60
C GLY A 263 -10.71 -0.25 -2.68
N LYS A 264 -9.98 0.72 -2.12
CA LYS A 264 -10.57 1.89 -1.46
C LYS A 264 -10.44 3.09 -2.39
N TYR A 265 -11.49 3.90 -2.47
CA TYR A 265 -11.59 5.03 -3.40
C TYR A 265 -12.00 6.29 -2.66
N THR A 266 -11.37 7.40 -3.01
CA THR A 266 -11.70 8.72 -2.47
C THR A 266 -12.40 9.53 -3.53
N VAL A 267 -13.67 9.86 -3.25
CA VAL A 267 -14.56 10.68 -4.09
C VAL A 267 -14.50 12.13 -3.60
N SER A 268 -14.25 13.06 -4.53
CA SER A 268 -14.25 14.49 -4.25
C SER A 268 -15.08 15.26 -5.27
N VAL A 269 -16.00 16.11 -4.79
CA VAL A 269 -16.85 16.97 -5.64
C VAL A 269 -16.78 18.41 -5.15
N ALA A 270 -16.59 19.35 -6.08
CA ALA A 270 -16.72 20.78 -5.86
C ALA A 270 -17.68 21.42 -6.87
N ALA A 271 -18.46 22.41 -6.42
CA ALA A 271 -19.38 23.20 -7.23
C ALA A 271 -18.70 24.46 -7.79
N TYR A 272 -19.13 24.90 -8.97
CA TYR A 272 -18.62 26.06 -9.70
C TYR A 272 -19.78 26.85 -10.35
N GLY A 273 -19.64 28.17 -10.46
CA GLY A 273 -20.63 29.06 -11.08
C GLY A 273 -20.04 30.46 -11.32
N GLU A 274 -20.57 31.21 -12.30
CA GLU A 274 -20.02 32.51 -12.70
C GLU A 274 -20.13 33.55 -11.59
N GLY A 275 -19.01 34.24 -11.30
CA GLY A 275 -18.94 35.27 -10.25
C GLY A 275 -18.77 34.74 -8.82
N TYR A 276 -18.67 33.42 -8.63
CA TYR A 276 -18.40 32.79 -7.34
C TYR A 276 -17.02 32.12 -7.30
N ARG A 277 -16.43 32.02 -6.10
CA ARG A 277 -15.37 31.04 -5.83
C ARG A 277 -15.99 29.65 -5.71
N SER A 278 -15.32 28.62 -6.23
CA SER A 278 -15.79 27.23 -6.08
C SER A 278 -16.02 26.84 -4.63
N SER A 279 -16.90 25.86 -4.42
CA SER A 279 -17.13 25.31 -3.09
C SER A 279 -15.86 24.70 -2.52
N PHE A 280 -15.82 24.52 -1.20
CA PHE A 280 -14.86 23.59 -0.61
C PHE A 280 -15.09 22.18 -1.22
N ASN A 281 -14.02 21.44 -1.46
CA ASN A 281 -14.08 20.09 -2.01
C ASN A 281 -14.59 19.16 -0.92
N SER A 282 -15.76 18.59 -1.15
CA SER A 282 -16.20 17.42 -0.40
C SER A 282 -15.19 16.28 -0.55
N ARG A 283 -15.05 15.41 0.45
CA ARG A 283 -14.17 14.24 0.39
C ARG A 283 -14.83 13.06 1.12
N LYS A 284 -15.05 11.94 0.43
CA LYS A 284 -15.66 10.71 0.97
C LYS A 284 -14.86 9.50 0.53
N THR A 285 -14.60 8.57 1.46
CA THR A 285 -13.93 7.30 1.15
C THR A 285 -14.93 6.16 1.07
N VAL A 286 -14.78 5.32 0.05
CA VAL A 286 -15.62 4.16 -0.28
C VAL A 286 -14.72 2.93 -0.35
N SER A 287 -15.11 1.83 0.29
CA SER A 287 -14.47 0.52 0.07
C SER A 287 -15.30 -0.29 -0.92
N VAL A 288 -14.68 -0.79 -1.97
CA VAL A 288 -15.30 -1.74 -2.90
C VAL A 288 -15.03 -3.14 -2.39
N LEU A 289 -16.09 -3.94 -2.31
CA LEU A 289 -16.09 -5.32 -1.88
C LEU A 289 -16.35 -6.23 -3.08
N SER A 290 -15.97 -7.50 -2.99
CA SER A 290 -16.52 -8.50 -3.92
C SER A 290 -18.02 -8.69 -3.67
N ASP A 291 -18.72 -9.29 -4.62
CA ASP A 291 -20.16 -9.57 -4.45
C ASP A 291 -20.39 -10.61 -3.34
N ASN A 292 -19.44 -11.53 -3.14
CA ASN A 292 -19.44 -12.51 -2.05
C ASN A 292 -19.26 -11.86 -0.67
N ALA A 293 -18.43 -10.81 -0.58
CA ALA A 293 -18.10 -10.13 0.67
C ALA A 293 -19.30 -9.46 1.36
N ALA A 294 -20.36 -9.09 0.61
CA ALA A 294 -21.56 -8.48 1.17
C ALA A 294 -22.30 -9.41 2.17
N ASN A 295 -22.19 -10.73 2.00
CA ASN A 295 -22.76 -11.74 2.88
C ASN A 295 -21.67 -12.68 3.46
N SER A 296 -20.45 -12.18 3.63
CA SER A 296 -19.30 -13.02 3.94
C SER A 296 -19.46 -13.88 5.20
N LYS A 297 -19.13 -15.17 5.07
CA LYS A 297 -18.93 -16.12 6.17
C LYS A 297 -17.75 -15.72 7.09
N PHE A 298 -16.86 -14.84 6.62
CA PHE A 298 -15.65 -14.38 7.31
C PHE A 298 -15.81 -13.03 8.02
N LYS A 299 -16.97 -12.35 7.90
CA LYS A 299 -17.17 -10.98 8.42
C LYS A 299 -16.89 -10.80 9.92
N ASP A 300 -17.06 -11.87 10.70
CA ASP A 300 -16.86 -11.92 12.15
C ASP A 300 -15.57 -12.68 12.54
N LYS A 301 -14.70 -12.99 11.55
CA LYS A 301 -13.47 -13.77 11.72
C LYS A 301 -12.23 -12.88 11.70
N THR A 302 -11.31 -13.13 12.63
CA THR A 302 -9.99 -12.51 12.68
C THR A 302 -9.03 -13.31 11.79
N VAL A 303 -8.73 -12.78 10.60
CA VAL A 303 -7.83 -13.43 9.63
C VAL A 303 -6.46 -12.76 9.66
N VAL A 304 -5.39 -13.54 9.78
CA VAL A 304 -4.00 -13.05 9.74
C VAL A 304 -3.27 -13.62 8.52
N ALA A 305 -2.66 -12.76 7.73
CA ALA A 305 -1.73 -13.15 6.67
C ALA A 305 -0.29 -13.06 7.21
N PHE A 306 0.36 -14.21 7.42
CA PHE A 306 1.67 -14.33 8.05
C PHE A 306 2.73 -14.75 7.02
N GLY A 307 3.73 -13.90 6.77
CA GLY A 307 4.70 -14.19 5.72
C GLY A 307 5.88 -13.25 5.62
N ASP A 308 6.54 -13.28 4.46
CA ASP A 308 7.75 -12.51 4.17
C ASP A 308 7.47 -11.14 3.48
N SER A 309 8.37 -10.66 2.61
CA SER A 309 8.21 -9.43 1.83
C SER A 309 7.01 -9.47 0.88
N ILE A 310 6.66 -10.64 0.33
CA ILE A 310 5.50 -10.80 -0.56
C ILE A 310 4.20 -10.55 0.21
N THR A 311 4.18 -10.84 1.52
CA THR A 311 3.06 -10.51 2.41
C THR A 311 3.13 -9.06 2.90
N TYR A 312 4.33 -8.59 3.29
CA TYR A 312 4.54 -7.25 3.85
C TYR A 312 4.13 -6.13 2.90
N ILE A 313 4.48 -6.23 1.61
CA ILE A 313 4.23 -5.18 0.63
C ILE A 313 2.71 -5.04 0.42
N PRO A 314 2.11 -3.86 0.64
CA PRO A 314 0.68 -3.64 0.40
C PRO A 314 0.26 -4.04 -1.03
N GLY A 315 -0.86 -4.75 -1.10
CA GLY A 315 -1.24 -5.52 -2.29
C GLY A 315 -2.29 -6.56 -1.96
N TRP A 316 -1.95 -7.84 -2.16
CA TRP A 316 -2.89 -8.95 -2.08
C TRP A 316 -3.61 -9.04 -0.72
N VAL A 317 -2.94 -8.79 0.41
CA VAL A 317 -3.59 -8.83 1.75
C VAL A 317 -4.68 -7.75 1.87
N THR A 318 -4.41 -6.55 1.35
CA THR A 318 -5.37 -5.42 1.35
C THR A 318 -6.54 -5.71 0.42
N MET A 319 -6.27 -6.27 -0.77
CA MET A 319 -7.30 -6.68 -1.72
C MET A 319 -8.17 -7.80 -1.15
N LEU A 320 -7.55 -8.83 -0.57
CA LEU A 320 -8.21 -9.95 0.09
C LEU A 320 -9.16 -9.51 1.21
N SER A 321 -8.87 -8.40 1.90
CA SER A 321 -9.78 -7.85 2.92
C SER A 321 -11.14 -7.42 2.35
N GLY A 322 -11.19 -6.87 1.13
CA GLY A 322 -12.47 -6.58 0.48
C GLY A 322 -13.06 -7.75 -0.30
N GLU A 323 -12.26 -8.73 -0.68
CA GLU A 323 -12.74 -10.01 -1.21
C GLU A 323 -13.45 -10.85 -0.13
N LEU A 324 -12.89 -10.91 1.09
CA LEU A 324 -13.45 -11.61 2.24
C LEU A 324 -14.43 -10.76 3.07
N GLY A 325 -14.52 -9.45 2.82
CA GLY A 325 -15.41 -8.54 3.56
C GLY A 325 -15.02 -8.26 5.02
N THR A 326 -13.89 -8.83 5.49
CA THR A 326 -13.30 -8.66 6.83
C THR A 326 -11.88 -8.09 6.69
N ASP A 327 -11.40 -7.35 7.69
CA ASP A 327 -10.04 -6.79 7.65
C ASP A 327 -9.01 -7.91 7.91
N VAL A 328 -8.18 -8.23 6.92
CA VAL A 328 -7.09 -9.21 7.05
C VAL A 328 -5.85 -8.51 7.63
N ILE A 329 -5.37 -8.99 8.77
CA ILE A 329 -4.20 -8.45 9.47
C ILE A 329 -2.94 -8.86 8.69
N ASN A 330 -2.22 -7.87 8.17
CA ASN A 330 -0.92 -8.10 7.54
C ASN A 330 0.18 -8.28 8.60
N ALA A 331 0.69 -9.50 8.73
CA ALA A 331 1.82 -9.89 9.57
C ALA A 331 3.05 -10.27 8.71
N GLY A 332 3.21 -9.66 7.54
CA GLY A 332 4.40 -9.79 6.69
C GLY A 332 5.60 -9.01 7.21
N VAL A 333 6.83 -9.52 7.00
CA VAL A 333 8.09 -8.78 7.26
C VAL A 333 9.09 -9.03 6.12
N GLY A 334 9.70 -7.96 5.60
CA GLY A 334 10.60 -8.05 4.45
C GLY A 334 11.92 -8.78 4.74
N GLY A 335 12.24 -9.79 3.94
CA GLY A 335 13.48 -10.59 4.06
C GLY A 335 13.43 -11.69 5.13
N ASP A 336 12.32 -11.84 5.84
CA ASP A 336 12.13 -12.91 6.82
C ASP A 336 12.10 -14.29 6.16
N LYS A 337 12.61 -15.27 6.91
CA LYS A 337 12.54 -16.69 6.62
C LYS A 337 11.70 -17.35 7.71
N THR A 338 11.45 -18.65 7.59
CA THR A 338 10.76 -19.43 8.64
C THR A 338 11.46 -19.37 10.01
N THR A 339 12.77 -19.08 10.04
CA THR A 339 13.53 -18.88 11.29
C THR A 339 13.15 -17.59 12.02
N GLU A 340 12.98 -16.46 11.33
CA GLU A 340 12.47 -15.22 11.94
C GLU A 340 10.97 -15.30 12.24
N ALA A 341 10.19 -16.00 11.41
CA ALA A 341 8.78 -16.28 11.65
C ALA A 341 8.56 -16.91 13.04
N LEU A 342 9.31 -17.96 13.38
CA LEU A 342 9.26 -18.60 14.71
C LEU A 342 9.54 -17.65 15.87
N ALA A 343 10.42 -16.66 15.67
CA ALA A 343 10.80 -15.70 16.71
C ALA A 343 9.74 -14.62 16.95
N ARG A 344 8.78 -14.42 16.02
CA ARG A 344 7.77 -13.36 16.09
C ARG A 344 6.31 -13.81 16.05
N ILE A 345 6.04 -15.09 15.74
CA ILE A 345 4.70 -15.66 15.63
C ILE A 345 3.79 -15.34 16.83
N ASP A 346 4.35 -15.35 18.04
CA ASP A 346 3.59 -15.06 19.26
C ASP A 346 3.07 -13.61 19.24
N ARG A 347 3.96 -12.64 18.98
CA ARG A 347 3.66 -11.19 18.94
C ARG A 347 2.80 -10.77 17.74
N ASP A 348 3.07 -11.34 16.58
CA ASP A 348 2.50 -10.87 15.31
C ASP A 348 1.21 -11.59 14.93
N VAL A 349 1.03 -12.84 15.38
CA VAL A 349 -0.09 -13.70 15.02
C VAL A 349 -0.91 -14.10 16.24
N ILE A 350 -0.35 -14.82 17.21
CA ILE A 350 -1.12 -15.43 18.32
C ILE A 350 -1.71 -14.35 19.25
N ASP A 351 -0.96 -13.29 19.55
CA ASP A 351 -1.42 -12.11 20.31
C ASP A 351 -2.58 -11.34 19.62
N LYS A 352 -2.98 -11.71 18.39
CA LYS A 352 -4.15 -11.17 17.69
C LYS A 352 -5.42 -11.98 17.94
N ASN A 353 -5.33 -13.14 18.61
CA ASN A 353 -6.40 -14.13 18.75
C ASN A 353 -7.05 -14.47 17.39
N PRO A 354 -6.28 -15.03 16.43
CA PRO A 354 -6.76 -15.30 15.09
C PRO A 354 -7.73 -16.48 15.06
N ASP A 355 -8.77 -16.38 14.24
CA ASP A 355 -9.57 -17.53 13.82
C ASP A 355 -8.88 -18.32 12.71
N ILE A 356 -8.21 -17.61 11.79
CA ILE A 356 -7.62 -18.17 10.57
C ILE A 356 -6.26 -17.53 10.33
N VAL A 357 -5.24 -18.34 10.02
CA VAL A 357 -3.90 -17.87 9.65
C VAL A 357 -3.49 -18.43 8.28
N ILE A 358 -3.27 -17.53 7.33
CA ILE A 358 -2.77 -17.84 5.98
C ILE A 358 -1.26 -17.63 6.00
N ILE A 359 -0.47 -18.67 5.68
CA ILE A 359 0.99 -18.67 5.87
C ILE A 359 1.75 -18.75 4.54
N LEU A 360 2.60 -17.76 4.26
CA LEU A 360 3.42 -17.67 3.04
C LEU A 360 4.89 -17.40 3.35
N PHE A 361 5.72 -18.44 3.25
CA PHE A 361 7.18 -18.39 3.34
C PHE A 361 7.81 -19.36 2.31
N GLY A 362 9.14 -19.45 2.25
CA GLY A 362 9.88 -20.34 1.34
C GLY A 362 10.75 -19.59 0.32
N MET A 363 10.32 -18.40 -0.13
CA MET A 363 11.05 -17.59 -1.12
C MET A 363 12.45 -17.19 -0.63
N ASN A 364 12.54 -16.70 0.60
CA ASN A 364 13.82 -16.36 1.23
C ASN A 364 14.55 -17.59 1.78
N ASP A 365 13.83 -18.60 2.25
CA ASP A 365 14.42 -19.83 2.82
C ASP A 365 15.28 -20.58 1.80
N GLN A 366 14.77 -20.76 0.56
CA GLN A 366 15.48 -21.48 -0.51
C GLN A 366 16.71 -20.73 -1.07
N ALA A 367 16.70 -19.40 -0.99
CA ALA A 367 17.69 -18.53 -1.62
C ALA A 367 19.11 -18.93 -1.21
N ILE A 368 20.02 -18.95 -2.18
CA ILE A 368 21.40 -19.38 -1.98
C ILE A 368 22.26 -18.20 -1.56
N TYR A 369 22.91 -18.30 -0.40
CA TYR A 369 23.99 -17.39 -0.04
C TYR A 369 25.24 -17.76 -0.85
N MET A 370 25.51 -16.99 -1.91
CA MET A 370 26.51 -17.29 -2.93
C MET A 370 27.92 -17.59 -2.37
N PRO A 371 28.42 -16.92 -1.31
CA PRO A 371 29.74 -17.21 -0.73
C PRO A 371 29.85 -18.60 -0.09
N THR A 372 28.74 -19.27 0.19
CA THR A 372 28.72 -20.63 0.78
C THR A 372 28.06 -21.68 -0.12
N GLY A 373 27.28 -21.27 -1.13
CA GLY A 373 26.52 -22.18 -1.99
C GLY A 373 25.37 -22.90 -1.27
N LYS A 374 24.93 -22.40 -0.11
CA LYS A 374 23.90 -23.00 0.75
C LYS A 374 22.61 -22.18 0.78
N SER A 375 21.49 -22.87 0.99
CA SER A 375 20.20 -22.20 1.19
C SER A 375 20.20 -21.45 2.53
N LEU A 376 19.49 -20.32 2.63
CA LEU A 376 19.45 -19.54 3.87
C LEU A 376 18.76 -20.30 5.02
N VAL A 377 17.81 -21.18 4.70
CA VAL A 377 17.32 -22.24 5.60
C VAL A 377 17.28 -23.53 4.80
N GLU A 378 18.08 -24.53 5.16
CA GLU A 378 18.06 -25.84 4.47
C GLU A 378 16.71 -26.56 4.67
N LYS A 379 16.29 -27.35 3.67
CA LYS A 379 14.96 -27.98 3.57
C LYS A 379 14.48 -28.70 4.83
N GLU A 380 15.34 -29.47 5.48
CA GLU A 380 15.00 -30.19 6.71
C GLU A 380 14.70 -29.22 7.85
N GLN A 381 15.45 -28.12 7.99
CA GLN A 381 15.17 -27.08 8.99
C GLN A 381 13.89 -26.31 8.64
N TYR A 382 13.63 -26.05 7.34
CA TYR A 382 12.39 -25.44 6.87
C TYR A 382 11.16 -26.27 7.24
N ARG A 383 11.22 -27.60 7.05
CA ARG A 383 10.17 -28.54 7.46
C ARG A 383 9.91 -28.48 8.96
N GLU A 384 10.96 -28.57 9.79
CA GLU A 384 10.82 -28.53 11.25
C GLU A 384 10.33 -27.16 11.75
N ASN A 385 10.71 -26.07 11.07
CA ASN A 385 10.17 -24.75 11.37
C ASN A 385 8.67 -24.69 11.07
N PHE A 386 8.23 -25.20 9.91
CA PHE A 386 6.81 -25.22 9.57
C PHE A 386 5.99 -26.12 10.50
N ARG A 387 6.48 -27.32 10.87
CA ARG A 387 5.85 -28.15 11.92
C ARG A 387 5.64 -27.36 13.21
N THR A 388 6.70 -26.71 13.70
CA THR A 388 6.63 -25.89 14.93
C THR A 388 5.66 -24.70 14.80
N ILE A 389 5.56 -24.08 13.62
CA ILE A 389 4.60 -23.00 13.32
C ILE A 389 3.16 -23.54 13.35
N ILE A 390 2.88 -24.65 12.65
CA ILE A 390 1.56 -25.28 12.59
C ILE A 390 1.10 -25.70 13.99
N GLU A 391 1.96 -26.42 14.74
CA GLU A 391 1.67 -26.86 16.11
C GLU A 391 1.35 -25.70 17.05
N LYS A 392 2.09 -24.59 16.97
CA LYS A 392 1.82 -23.37 17.76
C LYS A 392 0.45 -22.77 17.43
N LEU A 393 0.06 -22.74 16.16
CA LEU A 393 -1.20 -22.15 15.74
C LEU A 393 -2.40 -23.03 16.10
N HIS A 394 -2.29 -24.35 15.94
CA HIS A 394 -3.27 -25.30 16.46
C HIS A 394 -3.45 -25.18 17.99
N GLN A 395 -2.35 -25.01 18.74
CA GLN A 395 -2.40 -24.77 20.19
C GLN A 395 -3.07 -23.44 20.55
N SER A 396 -3.09 -22.45 19.65
CA SER A 396 -3.84 -21.20 19.82
C SER A 396 -5.32 -21.30 19.43
N GLY A 397 -5.75 -22.43 18.84
CA GLY A 397 -7.12 -22.63 18.35
C GLY A 397 -7.43 -21.99 17.00
N ALA A 398 -6.40 -21.69 16.21
CA ALA A 398 -6.54 -21.05 14.91
C ALA A 398 -6.47 -22.06 13.76
N GLU A 399 -7.33 -21.89 12.75
CA GLU A 399 -7.30 -22.65 11.51
C GLU A 399 -6.08 -22.27 10.67
N VAL A 400 -5.31 -23.25 10.23
CA VAL A 400 -4.09 -23.02 9.44
C VAL A 400 -4.35 -23.27 7.96
N VAL A 401 -4.04 -22.27 7.14
CA VAL A 401 -4.06 -22.34 5.68
C VAL A 401 -2.64 -22.15 5.15
N LEU A 402 -2.08 -23.19 4.54
CA LEU A 402 -0.78 -23.08 3.89
C LEU A 402 -0.94 -22.46 2.50
N LEU A 403 -0.07 -21.51 2.15
CA LEU A 403 -0.07 -20.82 0.86
C LEU A 403 1.29 -21.03 0.17
N THR A 404 1.29 -21.70 -0.99
CA THR A 404 2.47 -21.65 -1.87
C THR A 404 2.49 -20.31 -2.61
N GLY A 405 3.66 -19.84 -3.01
CA GLY A 405 3.84 -18.55 -3.70
C GLY A 405 4.09 -18.69 -5.21
N ASN A 406 4.52 -17.59 -5.82
CA ASN A 406 4.99 -17.56 -7.20
C ASN A 406 6.36 -18.23 -7.36
N ASN A 407 6.78 -18.49 -8.61
CA ASN A 407 8.18 -18.77 -8.92
C ASN A 407 8.99 -17.46 -8.94
N VAL A 408 10.32 -17.59 -8.93
CA VAL A 408 11.23 -16.50 -9.29
C VAL A 408 11.23 -16.39 -10.82
N CYS A 409 10.84 -15.23 -11.35
CA CYS A 409 10.84 -14.99 -12.79
C CYS A 409 12.29 -14.76 -13.29
N THR A 410 12.89 -15.82 -13.85
CA THR A 410 14.24 -15.79 -14.42
C THR A 410 14.29 -15.36 -15.88
N ASP A 411 13.21 -14.77 -16.41
CA ASP A 411 13.21 -14.18 -17.76
C ASP A 411 14.25 -13.06 -17.88
N SER A 412 14.81 -12.89 -19.07
CA SER A 412 15.82 -11.86 -19.33
C SER A 412 15.28 -10.46 -18.99
N GLY A 413 15.97 -9.78 -18.07
CA GLY A 413 15.59 -8.44 -17.59
C GLY A 413 14.62 -8.40 -16.40
N TYR A 414 14.15 -9.55 -15.89
CA TYR A 414 13.35 -9.61 -14.66
C TYR A 414 14.22 -9.76 -13.42
N TYR A 415 14.95 -10.86 -13.30
CA TYR A 415 15.75 -11.17 -12.12
C TYR A 415 17.27 -11.10 -12.38
N LYS A 416 18.04 -10.70 -11.37
CA LYS A 416 19.52 -10.69 -11.40
C LYS A 416 20.11 -11.13 -10.06
N ALA A 417 20.87 -12.21 -10.08
CA ALA A 417 21.60 -12.74 -8.92
C ALA A 417 22.70 -11.81 -8.40
N GLY A 418 23.03 -11.97 -7.11
CA GLY A 418 24.13 -11.27 -6.43
C GLY A 418 23.71 -10.03 -5.64
N GLN A 419 22.44 -9.63 -5.66
CA GLN A 419 21.96 -8.61 -4.73
C GLN A 419 22.03 -9.15 -3.29
N TYR A 420 22.72 -8.44 -2.39
CA TYR A 420 23.03 -8.90 -1.03
C TYR A 420 23.79 -10.24 -0.96
N ASP A 421 24.57 -10.58 -2.00
CA ASP A 421 25.24 -11.89 -2.16
C ASP A 421 24.26 -13.10 -2.18
N LEU A 422 23.00 -12.87 -2.54
CA LEU A 422 21.96 -13.89 -2.65
C LEU A 422 21.68 -14.27 -4.10
N ASP A 423 21.32 -15.54 -4.30
CA ASP A 423 20.67 -16.02 -5.52
C ASP A 423 19.36 -16.74 -5.23
N TYR A 424 18.25 -16.18 -5.71
CA TYR A 424 16.91 -16.74 -5.66
C TYR A 424 16.59 -17.61 -6.89
N GLY A 425 17.23 -17.38 -8.04
CA GLY A 425 16.91 -17.98 -9.35
C GLY A 425 17.40 -19.42 -9.55
N THR A 426 17.39 -20.21 -8.47
CA THR A 426 18.16 -21.47 -8.37
C THR A 426 17.40 -22.71 -8.80
N GLY A 427 16.09 -22.57 -9.05
CA GLY A 427 15.17 -23.67 -9.33
C GLY A 427 14.73 -24.47 -8.09
N LYS A 428 15.29 -24.21 -6.89
CA LYS A 428 15.00 -24.98 -5.67
C LYS A 428 13.63 -24.72 -5.03
N LEU A 429 12.97 -23.61 -5.35
CA LEU A 429 11.75 -23.17 -4.65
C LEU A 429 10.62 -24.20 -4.70
N SER A 430 10.49 -24.96 -5.79
CA SER A 430 9.55 -26.08 -5.90
C SER A 430 9.75 -27.12 -4.79
N GLU A 431 10.98 -27.44 -4.44
CA GLU A 431 11.32 -28.39 -3.37
C GLU A 431 10.84 -27.92 -1.98
N TYR A 432 10.68 -26.61 -1.78
CA TYR A 432 10.15 -26.02 -0.54
C TYR A 432 8.62 -26.00 -0.55
N TYR A 433 7.99 -25.80 -1.71
CA TYR A 433 6.54 -25.95 -1.88
C TYR A 433 6.09 -27.41 -1.78
N ASP A 434 6.90 -28.38 -2.21
CA ASP A 434 6.64 -29.80 -2.00
C ASP A 434 6.58 -30.16 -0.50
N ILE A 435 7.44 -29.56 0.33
CA ILE A 435 7.37 -29.71 1.79
C ILE A 435 6.05 -29.15 2.34
N LEU A 436 5.53 -28.04 1.81
CA LEU A 436 4.22 -27.51 2.22
C LEU A 436 3.07 -28.44 1.81
N ARG A 437 3.12 -29.03 0.62
CA ARG A 437 2.14 -30.03 0.14
C ARG A 437 2.14 -31.27 1.02
N GLU A 438 3.32 -31.78 1.37
CA GLU A 438 3.47 -32.91 2.28
C GLU A 438 2.95 -32.60 3.69
N LEU A 439 3.28 -31.43 4.24
CA LEU A 439 2.81 -31.02 5.57
C LEU A 439 1.31 -30.74 5.62
N ALA A 440 0.71 -30.25 4.54
CA ALA A 440 -0.75 -30.14 4.43
C ALA A 440 -1.42 -31.52 4.53
N GLY A 441 -0.86 -32.54 3.87
CA GLY A 441 -1.31 -33.92 4.01
C GLY A 441 -1.05 -34.54 5.40
N GLU A 442 0.12 -34.25 6.00
CA GLU A 442 0.52 -34.76 7.33
C GLU A 442 -0.39 -34.24 8.46
N TYR A 443 -0.80 -32.97 8.39
CA TYR A 443 -1.62 -32.30 9.40
C TYR A 443 -3.10 -32.15 9.02
N ASN A 444 -3.51 -32.64 7.85
CA ASN A 444 -4.85 -32.45 7.27
C ASN A 444 -5.27 -30.96 7.23
N LEU A 445 -4.44 -30.14 6.57
CA LEU A 445 -4.63 -28.68 6.46
C LEU A 445 -5.21 -28.28 5.11
N ASN A 446 -5.93 -27.16 5.14
CA ASN A 446 -6.22 -26.38 3.94
C ASN A 446 -4.90 -25.90 3.30
N ILE A 447 -4.75 -26.09 1.98
CA ILE A 447 -3.62 -25.59 1.21
C ILE A 447 -4.09 -24.92 -0.08
N ILE A 448 -3.61 -23.69 -0.29
CA ILE A 448 -3.84 -22.90 -1.50
C ILE A 448 -2.56 -22.93 -2.31
N ASP A 449 -2.52 -23.80 -3.32
CA ASP A 449 -1.31 -24.03 -4.12
C ASP A 449 -1.22 -23.10 -5.34
N MET A 450 -0.84 -21.84 -5.11
CA MET A 450 -0.64 -20.85 -6.18
C MET A 450 0.42 -21.30 -7.19
N ASN A 451 1.50 -21.93 -6.72
CA ASN A 451 2.56 -22.43 -7.57
C ASN A 451 2.02 -23.42 -8.62
N LYS A 452 1.19 -24.38 -8.16
CA LYS A 452 0.49 -25.29 -9.06
C LYS A 452 -0.54 -24.57 -9.94
N ARG A 453 -1.35 -23.66 -9.38
CA ARG A 453 -2.40 -22.96 -10.14
C ARG A 453 -1.83 -22.11 -11.28
N ILE A 454 -0.73 -21.40 -11.06
CA ILE A 454 0.00 -20.63 -12.09
C ILE A 454 0.45 -21.56 -13.23
N ALA A 455 1.00 -22.73 -12.90
CA ALA A 455 1.45 -23.71 -13.89
C ALA A 455 0.28 -24.36 -14.66
N ASP A 456 -0.79 -24.75 -13.97
CA ASP A 456 -1.98 -25.37 -14.56
C ASP A 456 -2.75 -24.39 -15.48
N GLU A 457 -2.86 -23.11 -15.10
CA GLU A 457 -3.44 -22.04 -15.94
C GLU A 457 -2.48 -21.58 -17.07
N GLY A 458 -1.24 -22.11 -17.13
CA GLY A 458 -0.25 -21.77 -18.16
C GLY A 458 0.25 -20.32 -18.12
N ILE A 459 0.18 -19.67 -16.95
CA ILE A 459 0.53 -18.26 -16.78
C ILE A 459 2.06 -18.12 -16.67
N ALA A 460 2.65 -17.27 -17.51
CA ALA A 460 4.08 -16.98 -17.46
C ALA A 460 4.45 -16.18 -16.19
N ASP A 461 5.56 -16.54 -15.55
CA ASP A 461 6.00 -15.91 -14.28
C ASP A 461 6.13 -14.38 -14.38
N ARG A 462 6.48 -13.86 -15.56
CA ARG A 462 6.59 -12.42 -15.85
C ARG A 462 5.28 -11.63 -15.74
N SER A 463 4.12 -12.29 -15.84
CA SER A 463 2.82 -11.66 -15.59
C SER A 463 2.55 -11.53 -14.09
N ILE A 464 3.03 -12.50 -13.31
CA ILE A 464 2.86 -12.53 -11.85
C ILE A 464 3.90 -11.66 -11.14
N CYS A 465 5.14 -11.58 -11.65
CA CYS A 465 6.27 -10.90 -11.00
C CYS A 465 6.46 -9.46 -11.50
N ALA A 466 6.98 -8.59 -10.63
CA ALA A 466 7.35 -7.23 -10.98
C ALA A 466 8.59 -7.20 -11.89
N SER A 467 8.54 -6.36 -12.93
CA SER A 467 9.63 -6.18 -13.90
C SER A 467 10.86 -5.53 -13.24
N GLY A 468 12.05 -6.04 -13.55
CA GLY A 468 13.32 -5.62 -12.94
C GLY A 468 13.57 -6.09 -11.50
N ASP A 469 12.64 -6.86 -10.93
CA ASP A 469 12.73 -7.48 -9.60
C ASP A 469 12.71 -9.02 -9.74
N GLY A 470 11.67 -9.56 -10.37
CA GLY A 470 11.51 -10.99 -10.63
C GLY A 470 11.18 -11.86 -9.41
N ILE A 471 11.09 -11.29 -8.20
CA ILE A 471 10.71 -12.00 -6.97
C ILE A 471 9.33 -11.55 -6.48
N HIS A 472 9.13 -10.24 -6.30
CA HIS A 472 7.89 -9.70 -5.76
C HIS A 472 6.76 -9.63 -6.80
N LEU A 473 5.52 -9.68 -6.32
CA LEU A 473 4.33 -9.66 -7.17
C LEU A 473 4.15 -8.31 -7.91
N SER A 474 3.80 -8.40 -9.19
CA SER A 474 3.26 -7.30 -10.00
C SER A 474 1.88 -6.86 -9.45
N ASN A 475 1.33 -5.75 -9.94
CA ASN A 475 -0.05 -5.37 -9.57
C ASN A 475 -1.09 -6.41 -10.04
N GLU A 476 -0.84 -7.09 -11.16
CA GLU A 476 -1.66 -8.20 -11.64
C GLU A 476 -1.50 -9.44 -10.76
N GLY A 477 -0.27 -9.81 -10.40
CA GLY A 477 0.03 -10.91 -9.47
C GLY A 477 -0.62 -10.70 -8.09
N LYS A 478 -0.59 -9.48 -7.56
CA LYS A 478 -1.27 -9.11 -6.30
C LYS A 478 -2.79 -9.30 -6.39
N ALA A 479 -3.40 -8.90 -7.51
CA ALA A 479 -4.83 -9.06 -7.74
C ALA A 479 -5.21 -10.55 -7.88
N LYS A 480 -4.43 -11.31 -8.65
CA LYS A 480 -4.60 -12.77 -8.81
C LYS A 480 -4.48 -13.52 -7.50
N PHE A 481 -3.48 -13.21 -6.67
CA PHE A 481 -3.34 -13.80 -5.33
C PHE A 481 -4.58 -13.53 -4.46
N ALA A 482 -5.05 -12.29 -4.39
CA ALA A 482 -6.25 -11.96 -3.62
C ALA A 482 -7.50 -12.68 -4.13
N GLN A 483 -7.73 -12.65 -5.45
CA GLN A 483 -8.85 -13.34 -6.11
C GLN A 483 -8.82 -14.84 -5.79
N TRP A 484 -7.70 -15.51 -6.05
CA TRP A 484 -7.59 -16.97 -5.95
C TRP A 484 -7.63 -17.47 -4.50
N ILE A 485 -7.08 -16.71 -3.55
CA ILE A 485 -7.28 -17.02 -2.11
C ILE A 485 -8.77 -16.91 -1.80
N ALA A 486 -9.43 -15.83 -2.19
CA ALA A 486 -10.84 -15.64 -1.89
C ALA A 486 -11.75 -16.71 -2.50
N GLU A 487 -11.51 -17.10 -3.75
CA GLU A 487 -12.20 -18.21 -4.42
C GLU A 487 -12.12 -19.50 -3.58
N TYR A 488 -10.91 -19.89 -3.16
CA TYR A 488 -10.71 -21.06 -2.30
C TYR A 488 -11.40 -20.90 -0.94
N MET A 489 -11.27 -19.73 -0.30
CA MET A 489 -11.88 -19.47 1.00
C MET A 489 -13.42 -19.56 0.95
N TYR A 490 -14.08 -19.08 -0.11
CA TYR A 490 -15.54 -19.18 -0.21
C TYR A 490 -16.05 -20.58 -0.57
N ASN A 491 -15.30 -21.30 -1.41
CA ASN A 491 -15.75 -22.54 -2.03
C ASN A 491 -15.27 -23.81 -1.31
N GLU A 492 -14.02 -23.84 -0.84
CA GLU A 492 -13.33 -25.07 -0.43
C GLU A 492 -12.96 -25.09 1.07
N PHE A 493 -12.64 -23.94 1.67
CA PHE A 493 -12.11 -23.87 3.05
C PHE A 493 -12.98 -24.57 4.13
N PHE A 494 -14.30 -24.54 3.98
CA PHE A 494 -15.23 -25.21 4.91
C PHE A 494 -15.53 -26.68 4.54
N GLU A 495 -15.14 -27.13 3.34
CA GLU A 495 -15.26 -28.52 2.89
C GLU A 495 -13.96 -29.30 3.14
N GLY A 496 -12.81 -28.60 3.15
CA GLY A 496 -11.44 -29.13 3.27
C GLY A 496 -11.01 -29.71 4.62
N GLY A 497 -11.95 -30.11 5.49
CA GLY A 497 -11.62 -30.90 6.69
C GLY A 497 -11.80 -30.24 8.06
N TYR A 498 -12.70 -29.27 8.22
CA TYR A 498 -13.14 -28.82 9.54
C TYR A 498 -14.42 -29.56 9.98
N SER A 499 -14.29 -30.47 10.94
CA SER A 499 -15.41 -30.93 11.77
C SER A 499 -15.42 -30.14 13.07
N ASP A 500 -16.50 -29.39 13.35
CA ASP A 500 -16.61 -28.58 14.56
C ASP A 500 -16.48 -29.47 15.82
N PRO A 501 -15.46 -29.28 16.68
CA PRO A 501 -15.29 -30.10 17.88
C PRO A 501 -16.37 -29.87 18.95
N SER A 502 -17.30 -28.93 18.72
CA SER A 502 -18.50 -28.71 19.54
C SER A 502 -19.77 -29.38 19.00
N GLU A 503 -19.79 -29.85 17.74
CA GLU A 503 -20.91 -30.62 17.15
C GLU A 503 -20.59 -32.12 17.06
N THR A 504 -20.58 -32.79 18.21
CA THR A 504 -20.73 -34.26 18.27
C THR A 504 -22.02 -34.62 19.00
N SER A 505 -23.14 -34.60 18.25
CA SER A 505 -24.40 -35.21 18.67
C SER A 505 -24.60 -36.55 17.95
N GLU A 506 -24.82 -37.57 18.78
CA GLU A 506 -25.20 -38.95 18.44
C GLU A 506 -26.23 -39.06 17.30
N GLU A 507 -25.97 -39.90 16.28
CA GLU A 507 -26.98 -40.87 15.80
C GLU A 507 -26.34 -42.01 14.97
N GLU A 508 -27.03 -43.14 14.91
CA GLU A 508 -26.45 -44.45 14.65
C GLU A 508 -26.38 -44.90 13.18
N SER A 509 -25.41 -45.79 12.96
CA SER A 509 -25.24 -46.78 11.89
C SER A 509 -26.49 -47.53 11.41
N SER A 510 -26.55 -47.79 10.09
CA SER A 510 -26.99 -49.08 9.51
C SER A 510 -26.60 -49.19 8.03
N GLU A 511 -25.96 -50.30 7.63
CA GLU A 511 -26.23 -51.18 6.45
C GLU A 511 -26.54 -50.54 5.05
N GLU A 512 -26.10 -51.06 3.90
CA GLU A 512 -25.26 -52.20 3.53
C GLU A 512 -24.70 -51.99 2.09
N SER A 513 -23.86 -52.90 1.61
CA SER A 513 -23.26 -52.88 0.26
C SER A 513 -24.21 -53.29 -0.87
N GLU A 514 -24.00 -52.81 -2.10
CA GLU A 514 -24.08 -53.69 -3.29
C GLU A 514 -23.25 -53.16 -4.48
N GLU A 515 -22.83 -54.10 -5.34
CA GLU A 515 -21.82 -53.99 -6.41
C GLU A 515 -22.47 -54.40 -7.74
N SER A 516 -22.19 -53.71 -8.86
CA SER A 516 -22.42 -54.28 -10.19
C SER A 516 -21.64 -53.57 -11.31
N ASP A 517 -20.84 -54.35 -12.04
CA ASP A 517 -20.35 -54.07 -13.39
C ASP A 517 -21.50 -53.82 -14.39
N GLU A 518 -21.27 -53.04 -15.46
CA GLU A 518 -21.03 -53.64 -16.79
C GLU A 518 -20.67 -52.62 -17.89
N THR A 519 -19.85 -53.09 -18.82
CA THR A 519 -19.38 -52.39 -20.03
C THR A 519 -20.33 -52.58 -21.22
N SER A 520 -20.37 -51.63 -22.17
CA SER A 520 -20.54 -52.00 -23.59
C SER A 520 -19.96 -50.98 -24.57
N GLU A 521 -19.24 -51.49 -25.56
CA GLU A 521 -18.66 -50.79 -26.72
C GLU A 521 -19.75 -50.25 -27.67
N THR A 522 -19.49 -49.34 -28.63
CA THR A 522 -18.99 -49.76 -29.97
C THR A 522 -18.63 -48.59 -30.90
N ALA A 523 -17.69 -48.90 -31.80
CA ALA A 523 -17.00 -48.07 -32.77
C ALA A 523 -17.80 -47.52 -33.97
N ASN A 524 -17.29 -46.43 -34.57
CA ASN A 524 -16.92 -46.28 -36.00
C ASN A 524 -16.48 -44.81 -36.30
N SER A 525 -15.67 -44.47 -37.32
CA SER A 525 -14.81 -45.24 -38.23
C SER A 525 -13.94 -44.30 -39.08
N ALA A 526 -12.75 -44.79 -39.48
CA ALA A 526 -12.07 -44.54 -40.77
C ALA A 526 -11.63 -43.12 -41.18
N ALA A 527 -10.30 -43.02 -41.36
CA ALA A 527 -9.49 -41.95 -41.94
C ALA A 527 -9.67 -41.67 -43.45
N SER A 528 -9.20 -40.50 -43.89
CA SER A 528 -8.64 -40.12 -45.22
C SER A 528 -8.50 -38.58 -45.28
N ASP A 529 -7.63 -37.93 -46.07
CA ASP A 529 -6.31 -38.29 -46.61
C ASP A 529 -5.57 -36.99 -47.05
N GLU A 530 -4.25 -37.07 -47.23
CA GLU A 530 -3.33 -36.20 -47.98
C GLU A 530 -3.68 -34.74 -48.48
N SER A 531 -2.87 -33.78 -47.98
CA SER A 531 -1.86 -32.99 -48.76
C SER A 531 -2.06 -31.51 -49.19
N LYS A 532 -0.90 -30.81 -49.14
CA LYS A 532 -0.35 -29.73 -50.00
C LYS A 532 -0.79 -28.26 -49.90
N ASP A 533 0.17 -27.47 -49.40
CA ASP A 533 0.82 -26.31 -50.04
C ASP A 533 0.00 -25.30 -50.85
N TRP A 534 0.09 -24.03 -50.43
CA TRP A 534 0.09 -22.91 -51.36
C TRP A 534 1.02 -21.77 -50.89
N VAL A 535 1.73 -21.16 -51.84
CA VAL A 535 2.74 -20.11 -51.63
C VAL A 535 2.38 -18.86 -52.45
N ILE A 536 2.36 -17.70 -51.79
CA ILE A 536 2.51 -16.34 -52.34
C ILE A 536 3.18 -15.50 -51.20
N GLY A 537 4.16 -14.61 -51.39
CA GLY A 537 4.91 -14.23 -52.58
C GLY A 537 5.14 -12.71 -52.68
N GLU A 538 6.33 -12.21 -52.27
CA GLU A 538 6.94 -10.87 -52.54
C GLU A 538 6.11 -9.61 -52.11
N GLU A 539 6.55 -8.35 -51.98
CA GLU A 539 7.79 -7.51 -52.11
C GLU A 539 7.91 -6.66 -50.79
N SER A 540 8.97 -5.93 -50.39
CA SER A 540 10.43 -5.84 -50.64
C SER A 540 11.10 -4.97 -49.50
N GLU A 541 12.44 -4.79 -49.51
CA GLU A 541 13.25 -3.56 -49.24
C GLU A 541 12.92 -2.57 -48.06
N GLU A 542 13.87 -1.92 -47.35
CA GLU A 542 15.35 -1.95 -47.30
C GLU A 542 15.88 -1.23 -46.02
N GLU A 543 17.21 -1.06 -45.95
CA GLU A 543 18.03 -0.17 -45.08
C GLU A 543 18.49 -0.66 -43.68
N ASP A 544 19.80 -0.95 -43.62
CA ASP A 544 20.64 -1.11 -42.44
C ASP A 544 20.78 0.19 -41.62
N GLU A 545 21.13 0.07 -40.33
CA GLU A 545 22.38 0.71 -39.88
C GLU A 545 22.98 -0.03 -38.66
N SER A 546 24.30 0.08 -38.53
CA SER A 546 25.11 -0.77 -37.64
C SER A 546 25.83 0.02 -36.55
N ASN A 547 26.09 -0.60 -35.40
CA ASN A 547 27.38 -0.37 -34.72
C ASN A 547 27.74 -1.47 -33.71
N GLU A 548 29.01 -1.87 -33.74
CA GLU A 548 29.61 -2.82 -32.80
C GLU A 548 30.12 -2.09 -31.55
N SER A 549 30.04 -2.72 -30.37
CA SER A 549 30.74 -2.27 -29.16
C SER A 549 31.93 -3.16 -28.85
N ALA A 550 33.15 -2.70 -29.15
CA ALA A 550 34.38 -3.42 -28.83
C ALA A 550 34.79 -3.23 -27.35
N SER A 551 35.24 -4.31 -26.72
CA SER A 551 35.76 -4.32 -25.35
C SER A 551 37.17 -3.73 -25.24
N SER A 552 37.48 -3.09 -24.11
CA SER A 552 38.85 -3.11 -23.57
C SER A 552 38.84 -3.09 -22.04
N ALA A 553 39.81 -3.78 -21.44
CA ALA A 553 40.00 -3.87 -20.00
C ALA A 553 41.37 -3.28 -19.64
N GLU A 554 41.45 -2.49 -18.57
CA GLU A 554 42.72 -1.99 -18.02
C GLU A 554 42.85 -2.23 -16.51
N LYS A 555 44.10 -2.18 -16.06
CA LYS A 555 44.57 -2.72 -14.77
C LYS A 555 44.42 -1.73 -13.61
N SER A 556 44.38 -2.29 -12.40
CA SER A 556 44.35 -1.58 -11.13
C SER A 556 45.69 -0.92 -10.78
N GLU A 557 45.64 0.36 -10.38
CA GLU A 557 46.65 0.98 -9.52
C GLU A 557 46.03 1.42 -8.18
N ASP A 558 46.87 1.51 -7.16
CA ASP A 558 46.50 1.62 -5.74
C ASP A 558 45.84 2.97 -5.42
N ARG A 559 44.62 2.96 -4.85
CA ARG A 559 43.79 4.17 -4.65
C ARG A 559 43.66 4.50 -3.15
N PRO A 560 43.91 5.76 -2.73
CA PRO A 560 43.79 6.12 -1.32
C PRO A 560 42.35 6.01 -0.80
N ALA A 561 42.20 5.51 0.43
CA ALA A 561 40.92 5.18 1.05
C ALA A 561 39.90 6.34 0.98
N THR A 562 38.75 6.04 0.39
CA THR A 562 37.63 6.96 0.16
C THR A 562 36.91 7.32 1.46
N LEU A 563 36.04 8.33 1.40
CA LEU A 563 35.19 8.68 2.54
C LEU A 563 34.26 7.51 2.93
N ARG A 564 33.82 6.71 1.96
CA ARG A 564 33.02 5.49 2.17
C ARG A 564 33.78 4.44 2.98
N ASP A 565 35.05 4.22 2.68
CA ASP A 565 35.90 3.27 3.42
C ASP A 565 36.12 3.73 4.87
N LYS A 566 36.27 5.04 5.08
CA LYS A 566 36.39 5.65 6.42
C LYS A 566 35.08 5.56 7.21
N ILE A 567 33.93 5.73 6.56
CA ILE A 567 32.60 5.57 7.19
C ILE A 567 32.36 4.10 7.58
N ILE A 568 32.70 3.13 6.72
CA ILE A 568 32.56 1.70 7.03
C ILE A 568 33.39 1.32 8.28
N VAL A 569 34.65 1.78 8.35
CA VAL A 569 35.50 1.57 9.53
C VAL A 569 34.92 2.25 10.79
N PHE A 570 34.34 3.45 10.66
CA PHE A 570 33.71 4.15 11.78
C PHE A 570 32.43 3.45 12.29
N VAL A 571 31.57 2.98 11.39
CA VAL A 571 30.34 2.24 11.74
C VAL A 571 30.67 0.92 12.44
N ILE A 572 31.68 0.18 11.95
CA ILE A 572 32.15 -1.05 12.62
C ILE A 572 32.70 -0.76 14.03
N ALA A 573 33.47 0.33 14.20
CA ALA A 573 34.00 0.73 15.50
C ALA A 573 32.89 1.11 16.51
N VAL A 574 31.86 1.83 16.07
CA VAL A 574 30.71 2.21 16.92
C VAL A 574 29.87 0.98 17.29
N GLY A 575 29.66 0.04 16.36
CA GLY A 575 28.96 -1.22 16.63
C GLY A 575 29.63 -2.08 17.71
N ILE A 576 30.95 -2.20 17.67
CA ILE A 576 31.73 -2.96 18.68
C ILE A 576 31.66 -2.29 20.06
N LEU A 577 31.67 -0.95 20.13
CA LEU A 577 31.49 -0.20 21.38
C LEU A 577 30.09 -0.35 21.98
N GLY A 578 29.04 -0.39 21.15
CA GLY A 578 27.67 -0.65 21.59
C GLY A 578 27.50 -2.04 22.22
N LEU A 579 28.11 -3.06 21.62
CA LEU A 579 28.05 -4.44 22.12
C LEU A 579 28.75 -4.61 23.48
N LEU A 580 29.86 -3.91 23.70
CA LEU A 580 30.57 -3.90 24.99
C LEU A 580 29.81 -3.18 26.10
N ALA A 581 29.06 -2.11 25.77
CA ALA A 581 28.22 -1.41 26.74
C ALA A 581 27.06 -2.28 27.26
N PHE A 582 26.45 -3.08 26.39
CA PHE A 582 25.33 -3.96 26.74
C PHE A 582 25.74 -5.14 27.66
N LEU A 583 27.00 -5.57 27.61
CA LEU A 583 27.55 -6.60 28.49
C LEU A 583 27.93 -6.10 29.89
N CYS A 584 27.99 -4.77 30.11
CA CYS A 584 28.46 -4.17 31.37
C CYS A 584 27.34 -3.72 32.34
N PHE A 585 26.07 -3.70 31.93
CA PHE A 585 24.91 -3.39 32.77
C PHE A 585 23.81 -4.45 32.53
N GLY A 586 23.28 -5.19 33.50
CA GLY A 586 23.52 -5.23 34.94
C GLY A 586 22.29 -5.85 35.63
N LYS A 587 22.33 -7.14 36.01
CA LYS A 587 21.17 -7.87 36.56
C LYS A 587 20.58 -7.18 37.81
N PRO A 588 19.25 -7.04 37.94
CA PRO A 588 18.63 -6.46 39.13
C PRO A 588 18.82 -7.34 40.37
N LYS A 589 19.24 -6.74 41.48
CA LYS A 589 19.37 -7.43 42.79
C LYS A 589 18.00 -7.70 43.40
N LYS A 590 17.78 -8.94 43.86
CA LYS A 590 16.68 -9.25 44.79
C LYS A 590 16.94 -8.58 46.14
N ASN A 591 16.10 -7.61 46.54
CA ASN A 591 16.08 -7.15 47.92
C ASN A 591 15.44 -8.21 48.82
N LYS A 592 15.96 -8.30 50.05
CA LYS A 592 15.55 -9.26 51.06
C LYS A 592 15.13 -8.50 52.32
N LYS A 593 14.06 -9.00 52.94
CA LYS A 593 13.64 -8.89 54.35
C LYS A 593 12.87 -7.66 54.85
N GLU A 594 11.93 -8.06 55.72
CA GLU A 594 11.32 -7.40 56.90
C GLU A 594 10.32 -6.27 56.66
#